data_AF-A0A1H5PEZ3-F1
#
_entry.id   AF-A0A1H5PEZ3-F1
#
_cell.length_a   1.000
_cell.length_b   1.000
_cell.length_c   1.000
_cell.angle_alpha   90.00
_cell.angle_beta   90.00
_cell.angle_gamma   90.00
#
_symmetry.space_group_name_H-M   'P 1'
#
loop_
_entity.id
_entity.type
_entity.pdbx_description
1 polymer ?
#
loop_
_entity_poly.entity_id
_entity_poly.type
_entity_poly.pdbx_seq_one_letter_code
_entity_poly.pdbx_strand_id
1 'polypeptide(L)'
;MIPRTKAFARYIGTWFDTTDSADLYIEACERAPKRLAEDADGSFHAIRDEFAAHIRDSSNPPMRGSSQWATDEWYRSVWYDLFGPEAPPGDPYPVPADQWGRERLTDYMLHAVDEDEEGSSEGAAAWLAARGLTAQGVYDAISGETVRRPEPEGYADHLRRLTEAGLREA
;
A
#
# COMPACT_ATOMS: atom_id res chain seq x y z
N MET A 1 -1.89 -19.40 10.26
CA MET A 1 -2.44 -18.03 10.13
C MET A 1 -1.57 -17.12 10.96
N ILE A 2 -1.07 -16.02 10.40
CA ILE A 2 -0.39 -14.98 11.18
C ILE A 2 -1.51 -14.08 11.74
N PRO A 3 -1.81 -14.14 13.05
CA PRO A 3 -2.81 -13.26 13.62
C PRO A 3 -2.28 -11.83 13.56
N ARG A 4 -3.15 -10.88 13.18
CA ARG A 4 -2.80 -9.46 13.26
C ARG A 4 -2.35 -9.12 14.67
N THR A 5 -1.17 -8.55 14.81
CA THR A 5 -0.74 -7.99 16.09
C THR A 5 -1.65 -6.81 16.43
N LYS A 6 -1.80 -6.53 17.74
CA LYS A 6 -2.57 -5.35 18.18
C LYS A 6 -1.99 -4.04 17.61
N ALA A 7 -0.68 -4.01 17.36
CA ALA A 7 -0.01 -2.88 16.73
C ALA A 7 -0.47 -2.76 15.27
N PHE A 8 -0.33 -3.83 14.47
CA PHE A 8 -0.75 -3.85 13.07
C PHE A 8 -2.24 -3.50 12.88
N ALA A 9 -3.12 -4.09 13.69
CA ALA A 9 -4.56 -3.81 13.64
C ALA A 9 -4.89 -2.34 13.93
N ARG A 10 -4.15 -1.69 14.84
CA ARG A 10 -4.30 -0.26 15.14
C ARG A 10 -3.81 0.61 13.98
N TYR A 11 -2.73 0.23 13.30
CA TYR A 11 -2.23 0.96 12.14
C TYR A 11 -3.20 0.87 10.96
N ILE A 12 -3.63 -0.35 10.58
CA ILE A 12 -4.60 -0.57 9.49
C ILE A 12 -5.96 0.07 9.79
N GLY A 13 -6.49 -0.08 11.01
CA GLY A 13 -7.84 0.36 11.35
C GLY A 13 -7.95 1.81 11.84
N THR A 14 -6.88 2.61 11.83
CA THR A 14 -6.93 3.99 12.36
C THR A 14 -6.10 4.96 11.53
N TRP A 15 -4.93 4.56 11.04
CA TRP A 15 -4.03 5.44 10.29
C TRP A 15 -4.21 5.33 8.78
N PHE A 16 -4.74 4.20 8.30
CA PHE A 16 -4.88 3.92 6.86
C PHE A 16 -6.32 3.90 6.37
N ASP A 17 -7.26 4.33 7.21
CA ASP A 17 -8.66 4.51 6.84
C ASP A 17 -8.86 5.92 6.29
N THR A 18 -9.10 6.03 4.98
CA THR A 18 -9.36 7.30 4.29
C THR A 18 -10.83 7.71 4.32
N THR A 19 -11.71 6.95 4.98
CA THR A 19 -13.16 7.21 4.95
C THR A 19 -13.58 8.50 5.67
N ASP A 20 -12.82 8.95 6.68
CA ASP A 20 -13.14 10.16 7.46
C ASP A 20 -12.25 11.37 7.10
N SER A 21 -10.96 11.18 6.78
CA SER A 21 -10.07 12.22 6.24
C SER A 21 -8.80 11.62 5.61
N ALA A 22 -8.40 12.12 4.44
CA ALA A 22 -7.13 11.76 3.81
C ALA A 22 -5.90 12.32 4.56
N ASP A 23 -6.06 13.36 5.39
CA ASP A 23 -4.95 14.04 6.04
C ASP A 23 -4.14 13.12 6.95
N LEU A 24 -4.82 12.23 7.69
CA LEU A 24 -4.17 11.25 8.57
C LEU A 24 -3.36 10.23 7.76
N TYR A 25 -3.89 9.83 6.59
CA TYR A 25 -3.19 8.93 5.67
C TYR A 25 -1.93 9.58 5.10
N ILE A 26 -2.05 10.83 4.64
CA ILE A 26 -0.94 11.62 4.09
C ILE A 26 0.15 11.80 5.14
N GLU A 27 -0.22 12.25 6.34
CA GLU A 27 0.70 12.42 7.46
C GLU A 27 1.41 11.11 7.81
N ALA A 28 0.69 9.98 7.77
CA ALA A 28 1.26 8.66 8.02
C ALA A 28 2.34 8.28 7.01
N CYS A 29 2.07 8.50 5.72
CA CYS A 29 2.99 8.18 4.63
C CYS A 29 4.25 9.05 4.69
N GLU A 30 4.11 10.34 4.99
CA GLU A 30 5.23 11.28 5.08
C GLU A 30 6.11 11.02 6.31
N ARG A 31 5.51 10.55 7.41
CA ARG A 31 6.25 10.22 8.64
C ARG A 31 6.88 8.82 8.61
N ALA A 32 6.43 7.92 7.74
CA ALA A 32 6.91 6.53 7.69
C ALA A 32 8.43 6.40 7.51
N PRO A 33 9.10 7.14 6.59
CA PRO A 33 10.56 7.06 6.45
C PRO A 33 11.30 7.44 7.73
N LYS A 34 10.86 8.52 8.40
CA LYS A 34 11.44 8.94 9.67
C LYS A 34 11.23 7.89 10.75
N ARG A 35 10.04 7.29 10.83
CA ARG A 35 9.75 6.22 11.78
C ARG A 35 10.62 5.00 11.57
N LEU A 36 10.87 4.58 10.33
CA LEU A 36 11.80 3.49 10.05
C LEU A 36 13.23 3.85 10.49
N ALA A 37 13.68 5.06 10.19
CA ALA A 37 15.03 5.50 10.56
C ALA A 37 15.24 5.62 12.08
N GLU A 38 14.18 5.99 12.82
CA GLU A 38 14.20 6.21 14.27
C GLU A 38 13.64 5.02 15.07
N ASP A 39 13.47 3.84 14.45
CA ASP A 39 12.82 2.65 15.02
C ASP A 39 13.71 1.90 16.02
N ALA A 40 14.05 2.57 17.13
CA ALA A 40 15.00 2.05 18.11
C ALA A 40 14.54 0.73 18.78
N ASP A 41 13.24 0.49 18.89
CA ASP A 41 12.68 -0.73 19.47
C ASP A 41 12.31 -1.80 18.42
N GLY A 42 12.53 -1.52 17.13
CA GLY A 42 12.23 -2.43 16.02
C GLY A 42 10.73 -2.62 15.76
N SER A 43 9.86 -1.86 16.41
CA SER A 43 8.41 -2.07 16.33
C SER A 43 7.85 -1.73 14.95
N PHE A 44 8.38 -0.70 14.28
CA PHE A 44 7.93 -0.29 12.96
C PHE A 44 8.46 -1.20 11.85
N HIS A 45 9.69 -1.72 11.99
CA HIS A 45 10.20 -2.80 11.14
C HIS A 45 9.38 -4.08 11.30
N ALA A 46 8.99 -4.44 12.52
CA ALA A 46 8.11 -5.60 12.73
C ALA A 46 6.74 -5.42 12.05
N ILE A 47 6.18 -4.20 12.06
CA ILE A 47 4.95 -3.88 11.32
C ILE A 47 5.17 -4.03 9.82
N ARG A 48 6.28 -3.53 9.27
CA ARG A 48 6.64 -3.72 7.86
C ARG A 48 6.72 -5.20 7.49
N ASP A 49 7.42 -6.01 8.28
CA ASP A 49 7.55 -7.44 8.03
C ASP A 49 6.21 -8.17 8.12
N GLU A 50 5.37 -7.82 9.10
CA GLU A 50 3.99 -8.33 9.22
C GLU A 50 3.14 -7.94 8.01
N PHE A 51 3.28 -6.71 7.52
CA PHE A 51 2.59 -6.22 6.32
C PHE A 51 2.98 -7.02 5.08
N ALA A 52 4.28 -7.27 4.88
CA ALA A 52 4.78 -8.09 3.78
C ALA A 52 4.21 -9.51 3.84
N ALA A 53 4.17 -10.10 5.03
CA ALA A 53 3.59 -11.43 5.23
C ALA A 53 2.09 -11.47 4.90
N HIS A 54 1.34 -10.43 5.26
CA HIS A 54 -0.08 -10.34 4.92
C HIS A 54 -0.33 -10.25 3.41
N ILE A 55 0.51 -9.51 2.67
CA ILE A 55 0.44 -9.47 1.21
C ILE A 55 0.81 -10.83 0.60
N ARG A 56 1.92 -11.42 1.02
CA ARG A 56 2.41 -12.72 0.52
C ARG A 56 1.37 -13.83 0.70
N ASP A 57 0.75 -13.86 1.87
CA ASP A 57 -0.12 -14.95 2.29
C ASP A 57 -1.62 -14.63 2.05
N SER A 58 -1.95 -13.50 1.41
CA SER A 58 -3.32 -13.00 1.19
C SER A 58 -4.24 -13.24 2.39
N SER A 59 -3.72 -12.97 3.59
CA SER A 59 -4.25 -13.54 4.84
C SER A 59 -5.24 -12.64 5.55
N ASN A 60 -5.39 -11.39 5.11
CA ASN A 60 -6.48 -10.52 5.54
C ASN A 60 -7.73 -10.79 4.68
N PRO A 61 -8.93 -10.88 5.29
CA PRO A 61 -10.15 -11.12 4.53
C PRO A 61 -10.47 -9.95 3.60
N PRO A 62 -11.30 -10.17 2.57
CA PRO A 62 -11.72 -9.11 1.68
C PRO A 62 -12.42 -7.99 2.46
N MET A 63 -12.14 -6.75 2.07
CA MET A 63 -12.90 -5.59 2.52
C MET A 63 -14.38 -5.74 2.11
N ARG A 64 -15.28 -5.14 2.89
CA ARG A 64 -16.73 -5.24 2.64
C ARG A 64 -17.06 -4.73 1.22
N GLY A 65 -17.66 -5.59 0.39
CA GLY A 65 -18.02 -5.24 -0.99
C GLY A 65 -16.86 -5.29 -1.99
N SER A 66 -15.70 -5.81 -1.59
CA SER A 66 -14.51 -5.99 -2.43
C SER A 66 -14.23 -7.47 -2.69
N SER A 67 -13.48 -7.76 -3.75
CA SER A 67 -12.86 -9.09 -3.93
C SER A 67 -11.59 -9.19 -3.08
N GLN A 68 -11.09 -10.41 -2.86
CA GLN A 68 -9.78 -10.60 -2.23
C GLN A 68 -8.69 -9.90 -3.04
N TRP A 69 -8.70 -10.08 -4.36
CA TRP A 69 -7.70 -9.47 -5.23
C TRP A 69 -7.66 -7.94 -5.08
N ALA A 70 -8.83 -7.29 -5.06
CA ALA A 70 -8.90 -5.85 -4.87
C ALA A 70 -8.42 -5.41 -3.47
N THR A 71 -8.62 -6.24 -2.45
CA THR A 71 -8.04 -6.00 -1.11
C THR A 71 -6.52 -6.13 -1.14
N ASP A 72 -5.96 -7.19 -1.73
CA ASP A 72 -4.50 -7.36 -1.83
C ASP A 72 -3.85 -6.22 -2.63
N GLU A 73 -4.48 -5.77 -3.72
CA GLU A 73 -4.03 -4.61 -4.50
C GLU A 73 -4.05 -3.31 -3.69
N TRP A 74 -5.02 -3.14 -2.79
CA TRP A 74 -5.03 -2.01 -1.85
C TRP A 74 -3.88 -2.10 -0.83
N TYR A 75 -3.61 -3.29 -0.28
CA TYR A 75 -2.44 -3.49 0.57
C TYR A 75 -1.13 -3.17 -0.19
N ARG A 76 -1.00 -3.53 -1.47
CA ARG A 76 0.17 -3.14 -2.28
C ARG A 76 0.30 -1.63 -2.46
N SER A 77 -0.81 -0.92 -2.64
CA SER A 77 -0.80 0.55 -2.68
C SER A 77 -0.33 1.14 -1.34
N VAL A 78 -0.85 0.66 -0.22
CA VAL A 78 -0.43 1.11 1.11
C VAL A 78 1.04 0.79 1.40
N TRP A 79 1.51 -0.39 0.99
CA TRP A 79 2.93 -0.73 1.06
C TRP A 79 3.79 0.28 0.29
N TYR A 80 3.41 0.55 -0.96
CA TYR A 80 4.11 1.51 -1.80
C TYR A 80 4.17 2.89 -1.15
N ASP A 81 3.05 3.33 -0.55
CA ASP A 81 2.94 4.66 0.06
C ASP A 81 3.76 4.81 1.35
N LEU A 82 3.93 3.73 2.12
CA LEU A 82 4.67 3.76 3.39
C LEU A 82 6.14 3.41 3.24
N PHE A 83 6.44 2.37 2.46
CA PHE A 83 7.74 1.71 2.45
C PHE A 83 8.53 1.94 1.16
N GLY A 84 7.88 2.47 0.11
CA GLY A 84 8.52 2.87 -1.13
C GLY A 84 8.33 1.87 -2.29
N PRO A 85 9.08 2.05 -3.38
CA PRO A 85 8.81 1.38 -4.65
C PRO A 85 9.25 -0.08 -4.72
N GLU A 86 10.04 -0.55 -3.75
CA GLU A 86 10.43 -1.95 -3.67
C GLU A 86 9.21 -2.82 -3.32
N ALA A 87 9.01 -3.89 -4.08
CA ALA A 87 7.91 -4.81 -3.84
C ALA A 87 8.01 -5.47 -2.44
N PRO A 88 6.87 -5.78 -1.79
CA PRO A 88 6.88 -6.53 -0.54
C PRO A 88 7.64 -7.86 -0.70
N PRO A 89 8.54 -8.21 0.23
CA PRO A 89 9.29 -9.45 0.16
C PRO A 89 8.39 -10.68 0.02
N GLY A 90 8.57 -11.42 -1.07
CA GLY A 90 7.82 -12.64 -1.36
C GLY A 90 6.42 -12.41 -1.94
N ASP A 91 6.05 -11.18 -2.30
CA ASP A 91 4.78 -10.92 -2.99
C ASP A 91 4.67 -11.77 -4.27
N PRO A 92 3.64 -12.63 -4.39
CA PRO A 92 3.46 -13.47 -5.58
C PRO A 92 3.02 -12.69 -6.82
N TYR A 93 2.49 -11.46 -6.67
CA TYR A 93 1.95 -10.65 -7.78
C TYR A 93 2.39 -9.19 -7.69
N PRO A 94 3.71 -8.91 -7.69
CA PRO A 94 4.23 -7.56 -7.50
C PRO A 94 3.76 -6.62 -8.62
N VAL A 95 3.55 -5.36 -8.29
CA VAL A 95 3.29 -4.31 -9.28
C VAL A 95 4.62 -3.92 -9.93
N PRO A 96 4.72 -3.92 -11.27
CA PRO A 96 5.91 -3.42 -11.96
C PRO A 96 6.22 -1.98 -11.56
N ALA A 97 7.50 -1.69 -11.27
CA ALA A 97 7.91 -0.39 -10.74
C ALA A 97 7.55 0.79 -11.66
N ASP A 98 7.54 0.56 -12.97
CA ASP A 98 7.24 1.54 -14.01
C ASP A 98 5.75 1.86 -14.18
N GLN A 99 4.86 1.11 -13.54
CA GLN A 99 3.42 1.38 -13.55
C GLN A 99 3.00 2.43 -12.52
N TRP A 100 3.75 2.57 -11.43
CA TRP A 100 3.42 3.52 -10.35
C TRP A 100 3.49 4.97 -10.83
N GLY A 101 2.48 5.76 -10.48
CA GLY A 101 2.37 7.16 -10.89
C GLY A 101 2.11 7.36 -12.38
N ARG A 102 1.69 6.29 -13.10
CA ARG A 102 1.36 6.32 -14.53
C ARG A 102 0.08 5.57 -14.84
N GLU A 103 0.11 4.26 -14.68
CA GLU A 103 -1.05 3.37 -14.87
C GLU A 103 -1.72 3.06 -13.52
N ARG A 104 -0.90 3.06 -12.46
CA ARG A 104 -1.30 2.74 -11.10
C ARG A 104 -1.08 3.93 -10.18
N LEU A 105 -2.19 4.40 -9.61
CA LEU A 105 -2.22 5.46 -8.61
C LEU A 105 -2.55 4.89 -7.24
N THR A 106 -2.02 5.52 -6.21
CA THR A 106 -2.28 5.22 -4.80
C THR A 106 -3.09 6.32 -4.14
N ASP A 107 -3.62 6.05 -2.95
CA ASP A 107 -4.41 7.03 -2.21
C ASP A 107 -3.55 8.25 -1.85
N TYR A 108 -2.25 8.08 -1.57
CA TYR A 108 -1.34 9.21 -1.38
C TYR A 108 -1.27 10.08 -2.64
N MET A 109 -1.07 9.49 -3.82
CA MET A 109 -1.01 10.25 -5.07
C MET A 109 -2.30 11.03 -5.36
N LEU A 110 -3.45 10.44 -5.05
CA LEU A 110 -4.76 11.05 -5.33
C LEU A 110 -5.10 12.21 -4.40
N HIS A 111 -4.51 12.27 -3.21
CA HIS A 111 -4.90 13.21 -2.16
C HIS A 111 -3.78 14.17 -1.72
N ALA A 112 -2.52 13.79 -1.90
CA ALA A 112 -1.36 14.56 -1.46
C ALA A 112 -0.67 15.34 -2.59
N VAL A 113 -0.95 14.99 -3.85
CA VAL A 113 -0.25 15.55 -5.02
C VAL A 113 -1.22 16.36 -5.87
N ASP A 114 -0.83 17.60 -6.16
CA ASP A 114 -1.53 18.50 -7.08
C ASP A 114 -0.63 18.84 -8.30
N GLU A 115 -1.13 19.69 -9.20
CA GLU A 115 -0.39 20.14 -10.40
C GLU A 115 0.94 20.80 -10.03
N ASP A 116 0.98 21.52 -8.91
CA ASP A 116 2.16 22.22 -8.41
C ASP A 116 2.49 21.92 -6.93
N GLU A 117 3.67 22.38 -6.50
CA GLU A 117 4.14 22.20 -5.12
C GLU A 117 3.30 22.99 -4.09
N GLU A 118 2.62 24.07 -4.49
CA GLU A 118 1.84 24.91 -3.59
C GLU A 118 0.49 24.27 -3.23
N GLY A 119 -0.10 23.50 -4.15
CA GLY A 119 -1.30 22.69 -3.92
C GLY A 119 -1.05 21.31 -3.30
N SER A 120 0.18 20.80 -3.39
CA SER A 120 0.57 19.51 -2.81
C SER A 120 0.78 19.57 -1.29
N SER A 121 0.74 18.42 -0.62
CA SER A 121 1.07 18.34 0.81
C SER A 121 2.54 18.68 1.07
N GLU A 122 2.86 19.13 2.29
CA GLU A 122 4.21 19.59 2.66
C GLU A 122 5.30 18.52 2.41
N GLY A 123 4.98 17.24 2.63
CA GLY A 123 5.92 16.14 2.39
C GLY A 123 5.88 15.54 0.98
N ALA A 124 4.97 15.96 0.10
CA ALA A 124 4.77 15.36 -1.22
C ALA A 124 6.05 15.40 -2.08
N ALA A 125 6.77 16.52 -2.10
CA ALA A 125 7.99 16.67 -2.89
C ALA A 125 9.06 15.62 -2.48
N ALA A 126 9.29 15.45 -1.18
CA ALA A 126 10.23 14.45 -0.66
C ALA A 126 9.73 13.02 -0.92
N TRP A 127 8.43 12.78 -0.77
CA TRP A 127 7.81 11.47 -0.99
C TRP A 127 7.90 11.03 -2.47
N LEU A 128 7.67 11.96 -3.41
CA LEU A 128 7.77 11.74 -4.85
C LEU A 128 9.23 11.49 -5.27
N ALA A 129 10.16 12.30 -4.77
CA ALA A 129 11.58 12.16 -5.05
C ALA A 129 12.12 10.78 -4.63
N ALA A 130 11.71 10.28 -3.45
CA ALA A 130 12.09 8.95 -2.96
C ALA A 130 11.58 7.80 -3.85
N ARG A 131 10.60 8.07 -4.72
CA ARG A 131 9.98 7.11 -5.63
C ARG A 131 10.32 7.34 -7.10
N GLY A 132 11.17 8.33 -7.40
CA GLY A 132 11.52 8.68 -8.78
C GLY A 132 10.31 9.21 -9.57
N LEU A 133 9.35 9.83 -8.90
CA LEU A 133 8.15 10.43 -9.50
C LEU A 133 8.24 11.96 -9.51
N THR A 134 7.39 12.58 -10.34
CA THR A 134 7.23 14.03 -10.43
C THR A 134 5.76 14.39 -10.22
N ALA A 135 5.47 15.54 -9.59
CA ALA A 135 4.10 16.00 -9.36
C ALA A 135 3.29 16.05 -10.67
N GLN A 136 3.81 16.74 -11.70
CA GLN A 136 3.18 16.81 -13.02
C GLN A 136 2.86 15.43 -13.61
N GLY A 137 3.82 14.50 -13.61
CA GLY A 137 3.60 13.17 -14.16
C GLY A 137 2.51 12.38 -13.43
N VAL A 138 2.43 12.52 -12.11
CA VAL A 138 1.35 11.92 -11.31
C VAL A 138 0.02 12.62 -11.60
N TYR A 139 -0.01 13.95 -11.66
CA TYR A 139 -1.21 14.73 -11.97
C TYR A 139 -1.79 14.39 -13.35
N ASP A 140 -0.93 14.30 -14.38
CA ASP A 140 -1.31 13.88 -15.72
C ASP A 140 -1.95 12.47 -15.68
N ALA A 141 -1.39 11.56 -14.89
CA ALA A 141 -1.91 10.20 -14.72
C ALA A 141 -3.25 10.17 -13.97
N ILE A 142 -3.47 11.05 -12.97
CA ILE A 142 -4.76 11.20 -12.27
C ILE A 142 -5.86 11.59 -13.24
N SER A 143 -5.56 12.48 -14.19
CA SER A 143 -6.50 12.91 -15.23
C SER A 143 -6.77 11.85 -16.30
N GLY A 144 -5.97 10.77 -16.31
CA GLY A 144 -6.09 9.64 -17.23
C GLY A 144 -6.99 8.50 -16.72
N GLU A 145 -7.07 7.42 -17.50
CA GLU A 145 -7.80 6.22 -17.09
C GLU A 145 -6.96 5.41 -16.09
N THR A 146 -7.38 5.36 -14.83
CA THR A 146 -6.70 4.56 -13.81
C THR A 146 -6.98 3.08 -14.01
N VAL A 147 -5.92 2.25 -14.12
CA VAL A 147 -6.08 0.83 -14.40
C VAL A 147 -6.22 0.05 -13.09
N ARG A 148 -7.40 -0.51 -12.84
CA ARG A 148 -7.53 -1.63 -11.89
C ARG A 148 -7.00 -2.89 -12.57
N ARG A 149 -5.93 -3.46 -12.04
CA ARG A 149 -5.38 -4.72 -12.56
C ARG A 149 -6.42 -5.82 -12.44
N PRO A 150 -6.70 -6.57 -13.50
CA PRO A 150 -7.57 -7.75 -13.40
C PRO A 150 -6.92 -8.77 -12.47
N GLU A 151 -7.75 -9.64 -11.89
CA GLU A 151 -7.25 -10.78 -11.13
C GLU A 151 -6.35 -11.64 -12.04
N PRO A 152 -5.12 -11.96 -11.61
CA PRO A 152 -4.19 -12.72 -12.43
C PRO A 152 -4.62 -14.19 -12.52
N GLU A 153 -4.25 -14.84 -13.62
CA GLU A 153 -4.49 -16.27 -13.79
C GLU A 153 -3.84 -17.07 -12.65
N GLY A 154 -4.56 -18.09 -12.14
CA GLY A 154 -4.08 -18.95 -11.05
C GLY A 154 -4.17 -18.32 -9.65
N TYR A 155 -4.70 -17.10 -9.51
CA TYR A 155 -4.89 -16.45 -8.21
C TYR A 155 -5.80 -17.26 -7.28
N ALA A 156 -6.96 -17.72 -7.78
CA ALA A 156 -7.86 -18.57 -7.00
C ALA A 156 -7.20 -19.87 -6.51
N ASP A 157 -6.38 -20.51 -7.34
CA ASP A 157 -5.61 -21.70 -6.95
C ASP A 157 -4.54 -21.37 -5.89
N HIS A 158 -3.91 -20.19 -5.99
CA HIS A 158 -2.99 -19.70 -4.97
C HIS A 158 -3.69 -19.51 -3.62
N LEU A 159 -4.86 -18.86 -3.60
CA LEU A 159 -5.66 -18.72 -2.37
C LEU A 159 -6.03 -20.09 -1.78
N ARG A 160 -6.46 -21.03 -2.61
CA ARG A 160 -6.77 -22.40 -2.16
C ARG A 160 -5.56 -23.06 -1.48
N ARG A 161 -4.37 -22.98 -2.09
CA ARG A 161 -3.14 -23.54 -1.52
C ARG A 161 -2.77 -22.89 -0.18
N LEU A 162 -2.98 -21.58 -0.04
CA LEU A 162 -2.75 -20.87 1.22
C LEU A 162 -3.72 -21.32 2.32
N THR A 163 -4.99 -21.54 1.97
CA THR A 163 -5.99 -22.11 2.88
C THR A 163 -5.64 -23.54 3.28
N GLU A 164 -5.25 -24.40 2.33
CA GLU A 164 -4.79 -25.78 2.60
C GLU A 164 -3.56 -25.82 3.52
N ALA A 165 -2.64 -24.86 3.36
CA ALA A 165 -1.47 -24.70 4.22
C ALA A 165 -1.78 -24.07 5.59
N GLY A 166 -3.05 -23.69 5.86
CA GLY A 166 -3.46 -23.03 7.10
C GLY A 166 -2.89 -21.62 7.28
N LEU A 167 -2.42 -20.98 6.20
CA LEU A 167 -1.88 -19.62 6.24
C LEU A 167 -2.99 -18.55 6.20
N ARG A 168 -4.15 -18.91 5.67
CA ARG A 168 -5.33 -18.07 5.48
C ARG A 168 -6.62 -18.81 5.91
N GLU A 169 -7.63 -18.07 6.35
CA GLU A 169 -8.99 -18.60 6.55
C GLU A 169 -9.74 -18.78 5.21
N ALA A 170 -10.53 -19.84 5.12
CA ALA A 170 -11.31 -20.18 3.92
C ALA A 170 -12.39 -19.13 3.62
#